data_AF-A0A966UW91-F1
#
_entry.id   AF-A0A966UW91-F1
#
_cell.length_a   1.000
_cell.length_b   1.000
_cell.length_c   1.000
_cell.angle_alpha   90.00
_cell.angle_beta   90.00
_cell.angle_gamma   90.00
#
_symmetry.space_group_name_H-M   'P 1'
#
loop_
_entity.id
_entity.type
_entity.pdbx_description
1 polymer ?
#
loop_
_entity_poly.entity_id
_entity_poly.type
_entity_poly.pdbx_seq_one_letter_code
_entity_poly.pdbx_strand_id
1 'polypeptide(L)'
;DPAKRIEADLLAALKIIGEFQSENDVTLGLNESEAMHVAKVLRLKGATKNPKACASLAGAIREKMGIQVVVIHPIQYACAADAEGEVFVNGPYTSKPKISTGAGDHFNAGFAIARLLGLGLAHSLQLAVAASGFYVRHGNSPNREQLVRFLQTL
;
A
#
# COMPACT_ATOMS: atom_id res chain seq x y z
N ASP A 1 -6.56 12.22 27.82
CA ASP A 1 -5.33 11.83 27.11
C ASP A 1 -5.60 11.87 25.60
N PRO A 2 -5.11 12.91 24.89
CA PRO A 2 -5.32 13.06 23.45
C PRO A 2 -4.87 11.86 22.62
N ALA A 3 -3.80 11.18 23.01
CA ALA A 3 -3.28 10.03 22.26
C ALA A 3 -4.26 8.85 22.26
N LYS A 4 -4.89 8.57 23.41
CA LYS A 4 -5.94 7.53 23.51
C LYS A 4 -7.18 7.84 22.69
N ARG A 5 -7.51 9.13 22.53
CA ARG A 5 -8.65 9.56 21.70
C ARG A 5 -8.37 9.31 20.22
N ILE A 6 -7.17 9.64 19.74
CA ILE A 6 -6.74 9.38 18.37
C ILE A 6 -6.76 7.88 18.05
N GLU A 7 -6.32 7.02 18.98
CA GLU A 7 -6.38 5.56 18.80
C GLU A 7 -7.82 5.04 18.70
N ALA A 8 -8.72 5.57 19.52
CA ALA A 8 -10.15 5.22 19.48
C ALA A 8 -10.82 5.67 18.18
N ASP A 9 -10.50 6.88 17.71
CA ASP A 9 -11.02 7.44 16.45
C ASP A 9 -10.51 6.62 15.26
N LEU A 10 -9.23 6.24 15.23
CA LEU A 10 -8.68 5.37 14.20
C LEU A 10 -9.35 3.99 14.22
N LEU A 11 -9.55 3.39 15.42
CA LEU A 11 -10.24 2.10 15.53
C LEU A 11 -11.67 2.18 14.98
N ALA A 12 -12.39 3.27 15.26
CA ALA A 12 -13.73 3.49 14.75
C ALA A 12 -13.73 3.61 13.21
N ALA A 13 -12.78 4.36 12.65
CA ALA A 13 -12.62 4.48 11.20
C ALA A 13 -12.32 3.13 10.53
N LEU A 14 -11.42 2.33 11.11
CA LEU A 14 -11.08 0.99 10.59
C LEU A 14 -12.29 0.04 10.62
N LYS A 15 -13.14 0.13 11.65
CA LYS A 15 -14.39 -0.64 11.71
C LYS A 15 -15.34 -0.27 10.57
N ILE A 16 -15.56 1.03 10.38
CA ILE A 16 -16.41 1.54 9.29
C ILE A 16 -15.87 1.07 7.93
N ILE A 17 -14.56 1.16 7.71
CA ILE A 17 -13.91 0.65 6.48
C ILE A 17 -14.18 -0.85 6.30
N GLY A 18 -14.07 -1.64 7.37
CA GLY A 18 -14.36 -3.08 7.33
C GLY A 18 -15.81 -3.41 6.96
N GLU A 19 -16.78 -2.59 7.40
CA GLU A 19 -18.20 -2.78 7.08
C GLU A 19 -18.50 -2.69 5.58
N PHE A 20 -17.77 -1.86 4.83
CA PHE A 20 -17.91 -1.75 3.38
C PHE A 20 -17.61 -3.06 2.64
N GLN A 21 -16.82 -3.97 3.23
CA GLN A 21 -16.45 -5.24 2.62
C GLN A 21 -17.66 -6.14 2.34
N SER A 22 -18.76 -5.97 3.09
CA SER A 22 -19.99 -6.76 2.89
C SER A 22 -20.60 -6.57 1.49
N GLU A 23 -20.41 -5.39 0.89
CA GLU A 23 -21.01 -5.00 -0.39
C GLU A 23 -19.96 -4.62 -1.46
N ASN A 24 -18.67 -4.59 -1.11
CA ASN A 24 -17.59 -4.12 -1.97
C ASN A 24 -16.28 -4.89 -1.74
N ASP A 25 -15.39 -4.90 -2.73
CA ASP A 25 -14.01 -5.34 -2.55
C ASP A 25 -13.14 -4.22 -1.97
N VAL A 26 -12.93 -4.24 -0.66
CA VAL A 26 -12.19 -3.17 0.04
C VAL A 26 -10.68 -3.41 -0.05
N THR A 27 -9.99 -2.40 -0.58
CA THR A 27 -8.52 -2.30 -0.52
C THR A 27 -8.11 -1.17 0.41
N LEU A 28 -7.31 -1.48 1.43
CA LEU A 28 -6.72 -0.47 2.32
C LEU A 28 -5.24 -0.25 1.95
N GLY A 29 -4.90 0.95 1.46
CA GLY A 29 -3.53 1.38 1.21
C GLY A 29 -2.95 2.15 2.39
N LEU A 30 -1.73 1.81 2.80
CA LEU A 30 -1.04 2.39 3.96
C LEU A 30 0.43 2.67 3.64
N ASN A 31 0.98 3.77 4.13
CA ASN A 31 2.44 3.91 4.25
C ASN A 31 2.99 3.14 5.47
N GLU A 32 4.32 3.09 5.62
CA GLU A 32 4.97 2.36 6.73
C GLU A 32 4.51 2.88 8.11
N SER A 33 4.42 4.20 8.30
CA SER A 33 4.00 4.78 9.59
C SER A 33 2.54 4.48 9.91
N GLU A 34 1.65 4.58 8.92
CA GLU A 34 0.24 4.28 9.05
C GLU A 34 0.02 2.79 9.37
N ALA A 35 0.73 1.90 8.68
CA ALA A 35 0.66 0.46 8.97
C ALA A 35 1.05 0.14 10.41
N MET A 36 2.08 0.80 10.96
CA MET A 36 2.47 0.61 12.36
C MET A 36 1.44 1.16 13.35
N HIS A 37 0.79 2.28 13.04
CA HIS A 37 -0.31 2.81 13.85
C HIS A 37 -1.53 1.90 13.81
N VAL A 38 -1.92 1.43 12.62
CA VAL A 38 -3.01 0.46 12.43
C VAL A 38 -2.70 -0.83 13.19
N ALA A 39 -1.48 -1.37 13.07
CA ALA A 39 -1.04 -2.55 13.81
C ALA A 39 -1.22 -2.39 15.33
N LYS A 40 -0.79 -1.25 15.88
CA LYS A 40 -0.92 -0.94 17.30
C LYS A 40 -2.39 -0.92 17.75
N VAL A 41 -3.24 -0.20 17.01
CA VAL A 41 -4.67 -0.06 17.33
C VAL A 41 -5.40 -1.40 17.22
N LEU A 42 -5.03 -2.22 16.25
CA LEU A 42 -5.56 -3.57 16.06
C LEU A 42 -4.94 -4.62 17.00
N ARG A 43 -4.00 -4.21 17.87
CA ARG A 43 -3.25 -5.07 18.81
C ARG A 43 -2.47 -6.18 18.11
N LEU A 44 -1.92 -5.88 16.95
CA LEU A 44 -1.04 -6.75 16.17
C LEU A 44 0.42 -6.47 16.51
N LYS A 45 1.28 -7.48 16.31
CA LYS A 45 2.73 -7.25 16.33
C LYS A 45 3.10 -6.44 15.10
N GLY A 46 3.83 -5.34 15.31
CA GLY A 46 4.38 -4.57 14.19
C GLY A 46 5.40 -5.37 13.37
N ALA A 47 5.74 -4.86 12.20
CA ALA A 47 6.76 -5.46 11.34
C ALA A 47 8.16 -4.96 11.69
N THR A 48 9.16 -5.82 11.52
CA THR A 48 10.55 -5.35 11.38
C THR A 48 10.74 -4.75 9.98
N LYS A 49 11.77 -3.91 9.79
CA LYS A 49 12.07 -3.25 8.50
C LYS A 49 12.62 -4.23 7.45
N ASN A 50 11.85 -5.25 7.11
CA ASN A 50 12.13 -6.13 5.98
C ASN A 50 10.83 -6.43 5.19
N PRO A 51 10.92 -6.64 3.86
CA PRO A 51 9.74 -6.80 3.02
C PRO A 51 8.82 -7.96 3.42
N LYS A 52 9.39 -9.08 3.86
CA LYS A 52 8.62 -10.27 4.25
C LYS A 52 7.80 -10.03 5.51
N ALA A 53 8.39 -9.44 6.54
CA ALA A 53 7.69 -9.08 7.77
C ALA A 53 6.62 -8.02 7.52
N CYS A 54 6.87 -7.08 6.60
CA CYS A 54 5.88 -6.10 6.17
C CYS A 54 4.70 -6.75 5.44
N ALA A 55 4.96 -7.72 4.55
CA ALA A 55 3.91 -8.49 3.88
C ALA A 55 3.06 -9.29 4.89
N SER A 56 3.70 -9.91 5.89
CA SER A 56 2.98 -10.61 6.97
C SER A 56 2.17 -9.67 7.87
N LEU A 57 2.62 -8.43 8.06
CA LEU A 57 1.80 -7.41 8.71
C LEU A 57 0.58 -7.03 7.86
N ALA A 58 0.74 -6.90 6.53
CA ALA A 58 -0.40 -6.67 5.64
C ALA A 58 -1.43 -7.80 5.76
N GLY A 59 -0.99 -9.06 5.76
CA GLY A 59 -1.84 -10.24 5.99
C GLY A 59 -2.59 -10.17 7.32
N ALA A 60 -1.87 -9.90 8.41
CA ALA A 60 -2.47 -9.80 9.75
C ALA A 60 -3.49 -8.66 9.86
N ILE A 61 -3.23 -7.49 9.26
CA ILE A 61 -4.20 -6.37 9.22
C ILE A 61 -5.42 -6.78 8.41
N ARG A 62 -5.21 -7.38 7.24
CA ARG A 62 -6.26 -7.83 6.32
C ARG A 62 -7.21 -8.81 6.99
N GLU A 63 -6.67 -9.85 7.63
CA GLU A 63 -7.44 -10.83 8.41
C GLU A 63 -8.18 -10.20 9.58
N LYS A 64 -7.52 -9.30 10.32
CA LYS A 64 -8.12 -8.64 11.49
C LYS A 64 -9.27 -7.72 11.14
N MET A 65 -9.19 -7.04 9.99
CA MET A 65 -10.23 -6.17 9.47
C MET A 65 -11.28 -6.92 8.66
N GLY A 66 -10.97 -8.13 8.19
CA GLY A 66 -11.85 -8.92 7.34
C GLY A 66 -12.07 -8.32 5.96
N ILE A 67 -11.08 -7.64 5.39
CA ILE A 67 -11.17 -6.94 4.08
C ILE A 67 -10.47 -7.71 2.95
N GLN A 68 -10.70 -7.31 1.69
CA GLN A 68 -10.21 -8.02 0.51
C GLN A 68 -8.68 -7.89 0.36
N VAL A 69 -8.15 -6.67 0.43
CA VAL A 69 -6.72 -6.40 0.24
C VAL A 69 -6.20 -5.38 1.25
N VAL A 70 -4.99 -5.62 1.77
CA VAL A 70 -4.17 -4.57 2.39
C VAL A 70 -2.89 -4.39 1.58
N VAL A 71 -2.52 -3.15 1.32
CA VAL A 71 -1.26 -2.78 0.65
C VAL A 71 -0.47 -1.84 1.54
N ILE A 72 0.80 -2.15 1.77
CA ILE A 72 1.72 -1.29 2.51
C ILE A 72 2.87 -0.86 1.59
N HIS A 73 3.12 0.44 1.50
CA HIS A 73 4.09 1.01 0.55
C HIS A 73 5.24 1.80 1.22
N PRO A 74 6.21 1.11 1.87
CA PRO A 74 7.45 1.75 2.29
C PRO A 74 8.24 2.34 1.10
N ILE A 75 9.26 3.15 1.39
CA ILE A 75 10.01 3.88 0.34
C ILE A 75 10.79 2.93 -0.60
N GLN A 76 11.28 1.79 -0.11
CA GLN A 76 12.18 0.90 -0.86
C GLN A 76 11.48 -0.32 -1.48
N TYR A 77 10.27 -0.62 -1.07
CA TYR A 77 9.52 -1.80 -1.49
C TYR A 77 8.04 -1.58 -1.23
N ALA A 78 7.18 -2.41 -1.80
CA ALA A 78 5.78 -2.46 -1.45
C ALA A 78 5.36 -3.91 -1.24
N CYS A 79 4.39 -4.13 -0.37
CA CYS A 79 3.81 -5.43 -0.12
C CYS A 79 2.29 -5.37 -0.09
N ALA A 80 1.66 -6.50 -0.36
CA ALA A 80 0.23 -6.65 -0.31
C ALA A 80 -0.14 -8.03 0.20
N ALA A 81 -1.34 -8.14 0.76
CA ALA A 81 -1.94 -9.42 1.12
C ALA A 81 -3.41 -9.44 0.73
N ASP A 82 -3.86 -10.59 0.21
CA ASP A 82 -5.25 -10.93 -0.04
C ASP A 82 -5.58 -12.32 0.54
N ALA A 83 -6.66 -12.95 0.07
CA ALA A 83 -7.05 -14.30 0.49
C ALA A 83 -6.13 -15.42 -0.03
N GLU A 84 -5.38 -15.18 -1.12
CA GLU A 84 -4.49 -16.17 -1.73
C GLU A 84 -3.09 -16.15 -1.10
N GLY A 85 -2.67 -14.99 -0.59
CA GLY A 85 -1.47 -14.91 0.24
C GLY A 85 -0.83 -13.52 0.30
N GLU A 86 0.46 -13.52 0.62
CA GLU A 86 1.29 -12.35 0.85
C GLU A 86 2.33 -12.21 -0.27
N VAL A 87 2.49 -11.02 -0.82
CA VAL A 87 3.51 -10.72 -1.83
C VAL A 87 4.23 -9.41 -1.54
N PHE A 88 5.45 -9.27 -2.04
CA PHE A 88 6.18 -8.01 -2.04
C PHE A 88 6.97 -7.85 -3.34
N VAL A 89 7.26 -6.59 -3.68
CA VAL A 89 8.12 -6.21 -4.79
C VAL A 89 9.09 -5.12 -4.35
N ASN A 90 10.27 -5.07 -4.95
CA ASN A 90 11.18 -3.95 -4.75
C ASN A 90 10.62 -2.70 -5.42
N GLY A 91 10.80 -1.55 -4.78
CA GLY A 91 10.44 -0.26 -5.34
C GLY A 91 11.64 0.38 -6.06
N PRO A 92 11.41 1.23 -7.07
CA PRO A 92 12.46 2.00 -7.74
C PRO A 92 12.94 3.16 -6.86
N TYR A 93 13.61 2.85 -5.76
CA TYR A 93 14.15 3.83 -4.83
C TYR A 93 15.04 4.85 -5.55
N THR A 94 14.91 6.13 -5.20
CA THR A 94 15.87 7.18 -5.57
C THR A 94 16.29 7.94 -4.33
N SER A 95 17.59 8.17 -4.19
CA SER A 95 18.13 9.04 -3.15
C SER A 95 17.94 10.53 -3.46
N LYS A 96 17.50 10.88 -4.68
CA LYS A 96 17.30 12.25 -5.15
C LYS A 96 15.93 12.40 -5.81
N PRO A 97 14.82 12.29 -5.05
CA PRO A 97 13.50 12.58 -5.60
C PRO A 97 13.40 14.07 -5.93
N LYS A 98 12.77 14.40 -7.05
CA LYS A 98 12.40 15.77 -7.42
C LYS A 98 11.20 16.26 -6.59
N ILE A 99 10.30 15.35 -6.24
CA ILE A 99 9.14 15.58 -5.37
C ILE A 99 8.84 14.31 -4.56
N SER A 100 8.35 14.46 -3.33
CA SER A 100 7.95 13.34 -2.46
C SER A 100 6.49 13.42 -2.02
N THR A 101 5.93 14.64 -1.93
CA THR A 101 4.52 14.86 -1.64
C THR A 101 3.64 14.28 -2.74
N GLY A 102 2.59 13.55 -2.36
CA GLY A 102 1.69 12.86 -3.29
C GLY A 102 2.19 11.50 -3.79
N ALA A 103 3.41 11.05 -3.44
CA ALA A 103 3.92 9.75 -3.93
C ALA A 103 3.00 8.56 -3.60
N GLY A 104 2.38 8.58 -2.41
CA GLY A 104 1.39 7.58 -2.00
C GLY A 104 0.12 7.58 -2.86
N ASP A 105 -0.36 8.75 -3.29
CA ASP A 105 -1.54 8.85 -4.16
C ASP A 105 -1.25 8.26 -5.54
N HIS A 106 -0.07 8.51 -6.09
CA HIS A 106 0.36 7.91 -7.36
C HIS A 106 0.58 6.40 -7.23
N PHE A 107 1.07 5.92 -6.08
CA PHE A 107 1.15 4.49 -5.79
C PHE A 107 -0.26 3.88 -5.77
N ASN A 108 -1.17 4.45 -4.98
CA ASN A 108 -2.55 3.95 -4.82
C ASN A 108 -3.31 3.97 -6.15
N ALA A 109 -3.15 5.02 -6.97
CA ALA A 109 -3.74 5.09 -8.31
C ALA A 109 -3.19 4.01 -9.24
N GLY A 110 -1.87 3.78 -9.23
CA GLY A 110 -1.26 2.70 -10.00
C GLY A 110 -1.75 1.31 -9.58
N PHE A 111 -1.90 1.08 -8.27
CA PHE A 111 -2.47 -0.17 -7.75
C PHE A 111 -3.93 -0.34 -8.16
N ALA A 112 -4.75 0.69 -7.99
CA ALA A 112 -6.18 0.66 -8.34
C ALA A 112 -6.39 0.35 -9.84
N ILE A 113 -5.63 1.01 -10.72
CA ILE A 113 -5.70 0.74 -12.17
C ILE A 113 -5.28 -0.71 -12.47
N ALA A 114 -4.23 -1.23 -11.83
CA ALA A 114 -3.82 -2.61 -12.05
C ALA A 114 -4.91 -3.62 -11.65
N ARG A 115 -5.58 -3.38 -10.52
CA ARG A 115 -6.68 -4.23 -10.06
C ARG A 115 -7.87 -4.17 -11.01
N LEU A 116 -8.22 -2.98 -11.51
CA LEU A 116 -9.27 -2.79 -12.53
C LEU A 116 -8.93 -3.49 -13.86
N LEU A 117 -7.64 -3.61 -14.19
CA LEU A 117 -7.15 -4.37 -15.36
C LEU A 117 -7.11 -5.90 -15.12
N GLY A 118 -7.53 -6.39 -13.95
CA GLY A 118 -7.55 -7.81 -13.61
C GLY A 118 -6.17 -8.39 -13.29
N LEU A 119 -5.19 -7.56 -12.97
CA LEU A 119 -3.84 -8.04 -12.63
C LEU A 119 -3.80 -8.66 -11.23
N GLY A 120 -3.03 -9.75 -11.09
CA GLY A 120 -2.70 -10.33 -9.79
C GLY A 120 -1.93 -9.36 -8.88
N LEU A 121 -1.83 -9.66 -7.59
CA LEU A 121 -1.23 -8.73 -6.59
C LEU A 121 0.19 -8.32 -6.94
N ALA A 122 1.06 -9.25 -7.33
CA ALA A 122 2.46 -8.95 -7.63
C ALA A 122 2.60 -7.96 -8.79
N HIS A 123 1.88 -8.16 -9.89
CA HIS A 123 1.85 -7.23 -11.02
C HIS A 123 1.18 -5.90 -10.67
N SER A 124 0.19 -5.91 -9.77
CA SER A 124 -0.44 -4.69 -9.28
C SER A 124 0.52 -3.84 -8.47
N LEU A 125 1.33 -4.47 -7.62
CA LEU A 125 2.42 -3.79 -6.91
C LEU A 125 3.47 -3.25 -7.87
N GLN A 126 3.86 -4.00 -8.91
CA GLN A 126 4.82 -3.51 -9.92
C GLN A 126 4.32 -2.24 -10.61
N LEU A 127 3.04 -2.19 -11.01
CA LEU A 127 2.46 -1.00 -11.62
C LEU A 127 2.41 0.18 -10.63
N ALA A 128 2.07 -0.08 -9.37
CA ALA A 128 2.01 0.93 -8.31
C ALA A 128 3.38 1.54 -7.99
N VAL A 129 4.42 0.72 -7.84
CA VAL A 129 5.79 1.21 -7.59
C VAL A 129 6.36 1.92 -8.82
N ALA A 130 5.97 1.51 -10.03
CA ALA A 130 6.34 2.20 -11.26
C ALA A 130 5.70 3.60 -11.35
N ALA A 131 4.40 3.71 -11.08
CA ALA A 131 3.67 4.98 -11.14
C ALA A 131 4.23 6.01 -10.14
N SER A 132 4.40 5.60 -8.88
CA SER A 132 5.01 6.43 -7.84
C SER A 132 6.49 6.72 -8.12
N GLY A 133 7.26 5.72 -8.54
CA GLY A 133 8.68 5.84 -8.87
C GLY A 133 8.98 6.80 -10.01
N PHE A 134 8.12 6.81 -11.04
CA PHE A 134 8.17 7.76 -12.13
C PHE A 134 7.85 9.17 -11.61
N TYR A 135 6.75 9.31 -10.89
CA TYR A 135 6.29 10.59 -10.37
C TYR A 135 7.35 11.29 -9.53
N VAL A 136 7.96 10.60 -8.56
CA VAL A 136 8.97 11.21 -7.67
C VAL A 136 10.23 11.65 -8.41
N ARG A 137 10.53 11.07 -9.58
CA ARG A 137 11.68 11.45 -10.42
C ARG A 137 11.38 12.63 -11.35
N HIS A 138 10.16 12.70 -11.89
CA HIS A 138 9.82 13.64 -12.96
C HIS A 138 9.01 14.85 -12.47
N GLY A 139 8.28 14.70 -11.37
CA GLY A 139 7.37 15.72 -10.84
C GLY A 139 6.04 15.83 -11.58
N ASN A 140 5.65 14.81 -12.35
CA ASN A 140 4.37 14.70 -13.05
C ASN A 140 3.97 13.23 -13.21
N SER A 141 2.68 12.96 -13.40
CA SER A 141 2.17 11.61 -13.69
C SER A 141 2.70 11.10 -15.03
N PRO A 142 3.09 9.82 -15.14
CA PRO A 142 3.43 9.24 -16.43
C PRO A 142 2.18 9.14 -17.31
N ASN A 143 2.34 9.35 -18.62
CA ASN A 143 1.41 8.78 -19.59
C ASN A 143 1.65 7.27 -19.75
N ARG A 144 0.80 6.60 -20.54
CA ARG A 144 0.88 5.14 -20.74
C ARG A 144 2.25 4.70 -21.28
N GLU A 145 2.76 5.35 -22.32
CA GLU A 145 4.03 4.97 -22.96
C GLU A 145 5.23 5.19 -22.03
N GLN A 146 5.20 6.24 -21.22
CA GLN A 146 6.21 6.52 -20.20
C GLN A 146 6.18 5.48 -19.10
N LEU A 147 4.99 5.10 -18.62
CA LEU A 147 4.85 4.08 -17.58
C LEU A 147 5.32 2.71 -18.07
N VAL A 148 4.97 2.31 -19.30
CA VAL A 148 5.46 1.07 -19.93
C VAL A 148 6.98 1.08 -20.04
N ARG A 149 7.58 2.17 -20.54
CA ARG A 149 9.04 2.28 -20.62
C ARG A 149 9.69 2.23 -19.24
N PHE A 150 9.09 2.86 -18.23
CA PHE A 150 9.63 2.85 -16.88
C PHE A 150 9.54 1.46 -16.25
N LEU A 151 8.44 0.73 -16.45
CA LEU A 151 8.29 -0.67 -16.01
C LEU A 151 9.38 -1.59 -16.58
N GLN A 152 9.78 -1.37 -17.83
CA GLN A 152 10.87 -2.14 -18.46
C GLN A 152 12.26 -1.87 -17.84
N THR A 153 12.38 -0.88 -16.96
CA THR A 153 13.61 -0.61 -16.20
C THR A 153 13.61 -1.21 -14.79
N LEU A 154 12.49 -1.83 -14.38
CA LEU A 154 12.31 -2.39 -13.02
C LEU A 154 12.68 -3.87 -12.94
#